data_AF-A0A6F9BYD0-F1
#
_entry.id   AF-A0A6F9BYD0-F1
#
_cell.length_a   1.000
_cell.length_b   1.000
_cell.length_c   1.000
_cell.angle_alpha   90.00
_cell.angle_beta   90.00
_cell.angle_gamma   90.00
#
_symmetry.space_group_name_H-M   'P 1'
#
loop_
_entity.id
_entity.type
_entity.pdbx_description
1 polymer ?
#
loop_
_entity_poly.entity_id
_entity_poly.type
_entity_poly.pdbx_seq_one_letter_code
_entity_poly.pdbx_strand_id
1 'polypeptide(L)'
;MGSITEVYSSVCKELKLRTNRYILEVLQETEGKTGDITLKLTGNDRLRKVEKVTNKDALALSRTLRDNDSVTGLDLRYNCITDEGAEHLADLLQENVCLRSLDLMCNDIQTDGAEYIAKSLTSNEALLSLRLTGNKIGNRGAMHLASMLQRNSTLQELDMADSDLILDLASNRIEDDGALYLSQAIALPTCNLKALSIPSNNIATVGLVSLSRAMQANNTLTHIYIWGNRLEEPVCQAFSDLLSSGRLSSEQTDVCVYEVDGCVCLAEVFHGLKRHYYWTPSYGQNGNPASNAALALTNTQLHLNSSHTP
;
A
#
# COMPACT_ATOMS: atom_id res chain seq x y z
N MET A 1 21.64 22.57 -8.88
CA MET A 1 20.19 22.49 -9.13
C MET A 1 19.49 23.49 -8.23
N GLY A 2 18.41 24.12 -8.69
CA GLY A 2 17.57 24.96 -7.82
C GLY A 2 16.87 24.12 -6.76
N SER A 3 16.24 24.76 -5.77
CA SER A 3 15.47 24.01 -4.77
C SER A 3 14.31 23.25 -5.44
N ILE A 4 13.85 22.15 -4.84
CA ILE A 4 12.73 21.36 -5.37
C ILE A 4 11.45 22.22 -5.56
N THR A 5 11.25 23.21 -4.69
CA THR A 5 10.16 24.19 -4.76
C THR A 5 10.30 25.14 -5.97
N GLU A 6 11.53 25.55 -6.28
CA GLU A 6 11.84 26.38 -7.45
C GLU A 6 11.60 25.59 -8.74
N VAL A 7 12.05 24.33 -8.78
CA VAL A 7 11.82 23.41 -9.90
C VAL A 7 10.33 23.22 -10.11
N TYR A 8 9.56 22.90 -9.07
CA TYR A 8 8.11 22.75 -9.16
C TYR A 8 7.42 24.02 -9.69
N SER A 9 7.80 25.19 -9.16
CA SER A 9 7.26 26.46 -9.61
C SER A 9 7.59 26.76 -11.08
N SER A 10 8.79 26.39 -11.54
CA SER A 10 9.20 26.51 -12.94
C SER A 10 8.40 25.58 -13.85
N VAL A 11 8.24 24.31 -13.45
CA VAL A 11 7.46 23.30 -14.17
C VAL A 11 6.00 23.73 -14.30
N CYS A 12 5.38 24.23 -13.23
CA CYS A 12 4.00 24.75 -13.30
C CYS A 12 3.88 25.90 -14.30
N LYS A 13 4.85 26.84 -14.33
CA LYS A 13 4.86 27.95 -15.29
C LYS A 13 5.01 27.46 -16.73
N GLU A 14 5.94 26.53 -16.98
CA GLU A 14 6.17 25.94 -18.31
C GLU A 14 4.90 25.23 -18.82
N LEU A 15 4.26 24.44 -17.96
CA LEU A 15 3.02 23.72 -18.27
C LEU A 15 1.77 24.62 -18.27
N LYS A 16 1.91 25.92 -17.96
CA LYS A 16 0.80 26.88 -17.80
C LYS A 16 -0.25 26.39 -16.80
N LEU A 17 0.20 25.73 -15.73
CA LEU A 17 -0.64 25.24 -14.65
C LEU A 17 -0.66 26.25 -13.50
N ARG A 18 -1.80 26.32 -12.81
CA ARG A 18 -1.88 27.01 -11.51
C ARG A 18 -1.09 26.18 -10.50
N THR A 19 -0.17 26.82 -9.79
CA THR A 19 0.56 26.20 -8.68
C THR A 19 -0.41 25.78 -7.59
N ASN A 20 -0.38 24.50 -7.23
CA ASN A 20 -1.11 23.99 -6.07
C ASN A 20 -0.36 24.42 -4.79
N ARG A 21 -1.04 25.21 -3.96
CA ARG A 21 -0.43 25.80 -2.76
C ARG A 21 -0.04 24.73 -1.74
N TYR A 22 -0.85 23.68 -1.62
CA TYR A 22 -0.60 22.58 -0.70
C TYR A 22 0.68 21.80 -1.09
N ILE A 23 0.85 21.52 -2.39
CA ILE A 23 2.08 20.88 -2.89
C ILE A 23 3.30 21.75 -2.59
N LEU A 24 3.22 23.05 -2.88
CA LEU A 24 4.31 23.99 -2.65
C LEU A 24 4.73 24.03 -1.17
N GLU A 25 3.78 24.05 -0.24
CA GLU A 25 4.05 24.04 1.20
C GLU A 25 4.73 22.75 1.65
N VAL A 26 4.27 21.59 1.16
CA VAL A 26 4.88 20.29 1.51
C VAL A 26 6.30 20.18 0.94
N LEU A 27 6.53 20.66 -0.29
CA LEU A 27 7.88 20.70 -0.88
C LEU A 27 8.82 21.59 -0.05
N GLN A 28 8.38 22.79 0.35
CA GLN A 28 9.15 23.68 1.22
C GLN A 28 9.50 23.04 2.56
N GLU A 29 8.56 22.30 3.16
CA GLU A 29 8.80 21.58 4.42
C GLU A 29 9.83 20.45 4.29
N THR A 30 10.13 20.00 3.07
CA THR A 30 11.17 19.00 2.82
C THR A 30 12.54 19.56 2.52
N GLU A 31 12.65 20.87 2.29
CA GLU A 31 13.94 21.52 2.05
C GLU A 31 14.86 21.41 3.27
N GLY A 32 16.10 21.01 3.03
CA GLY A 32 17.11 20.85 4.09
C GLY A 32 16.94 19.60 4.96
N LYS A 33 15.91 18.77 4.73
CA LYS A 33 15.84 17.44 5.35
C LYS A 33 16.87 16.50 4.73
N THR A 34 17.32 15.53 5.50
CA THR A 34 18.26 14.48 5.07
C THR A 34 17.68 13.11 5.40
N GLY A 35 18.11 12.08 4.69
CA GLY A 35 17.57 10.72 4.81
C GLY A 35 16.33 10.51 3.93
N ASP A 36 15.51 9.52 4.29
CA ASP A 36 14.31 9.16 3.54
C ASP A 36 13.24 10.25 3.63
N ILE A 37 13.01 10.94 2.51
CA ILE A 37 12.03 12.02 2.40
C ILE A 37 10.78 11.49 1.72
N THR A 38 9.67 11.51 2.44
CA THR A 38 8.33 11.25 1.89
C THR A 38 7.54 12.55 1.75
N LEU A 39 7.09 12.87 0.53
CA LEU A 39 6.14 13.95 0.28
C LEU A 39 4.74 13.49 0.68
N LYS A 40 4.25 13.99 1.81
CA LYS A 40 2.92 13.67 2.36
C LYS A 40 1.87 14.63 1.80
N LEU A 41 1.30 14.27 0.66
CA LEU A 41 0.30 15.03 -0.09
C LEU A 41 -1.09 14.39 0.05
N THR A 42 -1.48 14.00 1.26
CA THR A 42 -2.75 13.31 1.54
C THR A 42 -3.96 14.24 1.37
N GLY A 43 -4.89 13.85 0.51
CA GLY A 43 -6.12 14.59 0.17
C GLY A 43 -7.18 14.67 1.28
N ASN A 44 -6.97 14.02 2.42
CA ASN A 44 -7.91 13.94 3.54
C ASN A 44 -7.33 14.44 4.89
N ASP A 45 -6.26 15.22 4.87
CA ASP A 45 -5.72 15.83 6.10
C ASP A 45 -6.76 16.81 6.69
N ARG A 46 -7.18 16.55 7.93
CA ARG A 46 -8.17 17.35 8.67
C ARG A 46 -7.55 18.52 9.42
N LEU A 47 -6.22 18.55 9.56
CA LEU A 47 -5.48 19.55 10.33
C LEU A 47 -5.03 20.72 9.46
N ARG A 48 -5.00 20.56 8.13
CA ARG A 48 -4.54 21.56 7.17
C ARG A 48 -5.60 21.79 6.09
N LYS A 49 -5.61 23.00 5.51
CA LYS A 49 -6.44 23.26 4.33
C LYS A 49 -5.81 22.56 3.13
N VAL A 50 -6.32 21.39 2.77
CA VAL A 50 -5.84 20.61 1.64
C VAL A 50 -6.51 21.05 0.34
N GLU A 51 -5.69 21.34 -0.67
CA GLU A 51 -6.11 21.41 -2.07
C GLU A 51 -5.76 20.06 -2.71
N LYS A 52 -6.78 19.27 -3.06
CA LYS A 52 -6.59 17.91 -3.60
C LYS A 52 -5.71 17.92 -4.85
N VAL A 53 -4.81 16.95 -4.93
CA VAL A 53 -3.95 16.72 -6.10
C VAL A 53 -4.80 16.15 -7.24
N THR A 54 -4.68 16.75 -8.42
CA THR A 54 -5.36 16.33 -9.67
C THR A 54 -4.37 15.69 -10.65
N ASN A 55 -4.84 15.19 -11.80
CA ASN A 55 -3.96 14.67 -12.86
C ASN A 55 -2.92 15.70 -13.34
N LYS A 56 -3.31 16.98 -13.42
CA LYS A 56 -2.40 18.08 -13.79
C LYS A 56 -1.31 18.30 -12.76
N ASP A 57 -1.65 18.16 -11.48
CA ASP A 57 -0.69 18.24 -10.41
C ASP A 57 0.24 17.03 -10.40
N ALA A 58 -0.29 15.83 -10.69
CA ALA A 58 0.52 14.62 -10.87
C ALA A 58 1.53 14.80 -12.02
N LEU A 59 1.12 15.36 -13.17
CA LEU A 59 2.05 15.71 -14.26
C LEU A 59 3.17 16.66 -13.79
N ALA A 60 2.82 17.72 -13.07
CA ALA A 60 3.79 18.69 -12.56
C ALA A 60 4.74 18.04 -11.54
N LEU A 61 4.23 17.20 -10.64
CA LEU A 61 5.03 16.43 -9.69
C LEU A 61 5.96 15.45 -10.41
N SER A 62 5.48 14.70 -11.39
CA SER A 62 6.30 13.77 -12.17
C SER A 62 7.47 14.45 -12.86
N ARG A 63 7.25 15.63 -13.47
CA ARG A 63 8.35 16.41 -14.06
C ARG A 63 9.31 16.99 -13.02
N THR A 64 8.79 17.37 -11.85
CA THR A 64 9.61 17.92 -10.76
C THR A 64 10.50 16.86 -10.14
N LEU A 65 9.97 15.65 -9.98
CA LEU A 65 10.63 14.54 -9.29
C LEU A 65 11.50 13.68 -10.21
N ARG A 66 11.37 13.82 -11.54
CA ARG A 66 12.13 13.05 -12.55
C ARG A 66 13.61 12.91 -12.21
N ASP A 67 14.32 14.04 -12.10
CA ASP A 67 15.75 14.11 -11.79
C ASP A 67 16.04 14.34 -10.29
N ASN A 68 15.02 14.19 -9.44
CA ASN A 68 15.20 14.37 -7.99
C ASN A 68 15.74 13.08 -7.36
N ASP A 69 16.83 13.22 -6.61
CA ASP A 69 17.51 12.13 -5.92
C ASP A 69 17.22 12.08 -4.40
N SER A 70 16.57 13.13 -3.87
CA SER A 70 16.31 13.28 -2.43
C SER A 70 15.00 12.65 -1.95
N VAL A 71 13.96 12.66 -2.79
CA VAL A 71 12.62 12.17 -2.43
C VAL A 71 12.54 10.68 -2.68
N THR A 72 12.35 9.91 -1.60
CA THR A 72 12.24 8.45 -1.66
C THR A 72 10.80 7.97 -1.51
N GLY A 73 9.86 8.83 -1.11
CA GLY A 73 8.45 8.48 -0.98
C GLY A 73 7.47 9.53 -1.47
N LEU A 74 6.35 9.09 -2.03
CA LEU A 74 5.25 9.95 -2.49
C LEU A 74 3.91 9.40 -2.00
N ASP A 75 3.30 10.09 -1.04
CA ASP A 75 1.97 9.77 -0.48
C ASP A 75 0.92 10.70 -1.09
N LEU A 76 0.12 10.14 -2.00
CA LEU A 76 -0.92 10.82 -2.78
C LEU A 76 -2.31 10.27 -2.46
N ARG A 77 -2.52 9.72 -1.27
CA ARG A 77 -3.81 9.13 -0.90
C ARG A 77 -4.95 10.14 -0.86
N TYR A 78 -6.17 9.67 -1.09
CA TYR A 78 -7.42 10.44 -0.95
C TYR A 78 -7.54 11.66 -1.87
N ASN A 79 -6.82 11.67 -3.00
CA ASN A 79 -6.80 12.74 -3.98
C ASN A 79 -7.78 12.48 -5.14
N CYS A 80 -7.60 13.20 -6.25
CA CYS A 80 -8.41 13.11 -7.46
C CYS A 80 -7.58 12.63 -8.66
N ILE A 81 -6.75 11.60 -8.46
CA ILE A 81 -5.93 11.00 -9.51
C ILE A 81 -6.75 9.95 -10.24
N THR A 82 -6.86 10.06 -11.56
CA THR A 82 -7.47 9.05 -12.44
C THR A 82 -6.40 8.31 -13.25
N ASP A 83 -6.80 7.52 -14.24
CA ASP A 83 -5.86 6.83 -15.14
C ASP A 83 -4.87 7.76 -15.85
N GLU A 84 -5.27 8.97 -16.22
CA GLU A 84 -4.38 10.00 -16.81
C GLU A 84 -3.29 10.43 -15.81
N GLY A 85 -3.66 10.66 -14.55
CA GLY A 85 -2.66 10.97 -13.52
C GLY A 85 -1.75 9.78 -13.20
N ALA A 86 -2.28 8.55 -13.27
CA ALA A 86 -1.50 7.33 -13.13
C ALA A 86 -0.49 7.13 -14.27
N GLU A 87 -0.85 7.49 -15.50
CA GLU A 87 0.08 7.51 -16.66
C GLU A 87 1.27 8.44 -16.39
N HIS A 88 1.03 9.66 -15.91
CA HIS A 88 2.11 10.59 -15.55
C HIS A 88 3.01 10.06 -14.43
N LEU A 89 2.43 9.36 -13.45
CA LEU A 89 3.22 8.73 -12.37
C LEU A 89 3.99 7.51 -12.89
N ALA A 90 3.46 6.78 -13.86
CA ALA A 90 4.17 5.70 -14.54
C ALA A 90 5.37 6.23 -15.35
N ASP A 91 5.26 7.41 -15.97
CA ASP A 91 6.41 8.08 -16.60
C ASP A 91 7.47 8.45 -15.56
N LEU A 92 7.06 8.96 -14.39
CA LEU A 92 7.97 9.23 -13.28
C LEU A 92 8.69 7.94 -12.83
N LEU A 93 7.96 6.83 -12.67
CA LEU A 93 8.55 5.55 -12.28
C LEU A 93 9.52 5.00 -13.33
N GLN A 94 9.33 5.26 -14.62
CA GLN A 94 10.27 4.81 -15.65
C GLN A 94 11.62 5.55 -15.58
N GLU A 95 11.59 6.84 -15.24
CA GLU A 95 12.78 7.69 -15.30
C GLU A 95 13.46 7.86 -13.92
N ASN A 96 12.71 7.83 -12.83
CA ASN A 96 13.25 8.07 -11.50
C ASN A 96 13.74 6.78 -10.83
N VAL A 97 14.99 6.83 -10.36
CA VAL A 97 15.69 5.69 -9.74
C VAL A 97 15.77 5.77 -8.21
N CYS A 98 15.14 6.78 -7.59
CA CYS A 98 15.23 7.05 -6.14
C CYS A 98 13.92 6.79 -5.40
N LEU A 99 12.77 6.86 -6.07
CA LEU A 99 11.45 6.67 -5.47
C LEU A 99 11.26 5.21 -5.04
N ARG A 100 11.22 4.98 -3.73
CA ARG A 100 11.07 3.67 -3.09
C ARG A 100 9.63 3.35 -2.71
N SER A 101 8.80 4.35 -2.44
CA SER A 101 7.39 4.13 -2.08
C SER A 101 6.42 5.07 -2.79
N LEU A 102 5.37 4.51 -3.37
CA LEU A 102 4.28 5.25 -4.00
C LEU A 102 2.94 4.79 -3.43
N ASP A 103 2.17 5.75 -2.94
CA ASP A 103 0.88 5.48 -2.32
C ASP A 103 -0.25 6.29 -2.97
N LEU A 104 -1.16 5.55 -3.60
CA LEU A 104 -2.25 6.05 -4.41
C LEU A 104 -3.62 5.60 -3.88
N MET A 105 -3.70 5.26 -2.59
CA MET A 105 -4.94 4.82 -1.97
C MET A 105 -6.10 5.81 -2.16
N CYS A 106 -7.31 5.28 -2.34
CA CYS A 106 -8.55 6.06 -2.42
C CYS A 106 -8.47 7.21 -3.44
N ASN A 107 -8.00 6.88 -4.65
CA ASN A 107 -8.10 7.70 -5.85
C ASN A 107 -9.15 7.09 -6.81
N ASP A 108 -9.15 7.50 -8.08
CA ASP A 108 -10.06 6.98 -9.11
C ASP A 108 -9.32 6.26 -10.24
N ILE A 109 -8.28 5.51 -9.88
CA ILE A 109 -7.49 4.69 -10.80
C ILE A 109 -8.28 3.44 -11.15
N GLN A 110 -8.37 3.12 -12.43
CA GLN A 110 -9.10 1.97 -12.96
C GLN A 110 -8.13 0.99 -13.62
N THR A 111 -8.60 0.24 -14.61
CA THR A 111 -7.82 -0.79 -15.29
C THR A 111 -6.65 -0.19 -16.07
N ASP A 112 -6.88 0.89 -16.82
CA ASP A 112 -5.87 1.47 -17.71
C ASP A 112 -4.74 2.13 -16.90
N GLY A 113 -5.07 2.82 -15.80
CA GLY A 113 -4.09 3.37 -14.87
C GLY A 113 -3.23 2.29 -14.21
N ALA A 114 -3.84 1.16 -13.83
CA ALA A 114 -3.10 0.01 -13.33
C ALA A 114 -2.17 -0.59 -14.40
N GLU A 115 -2.59 -0.60 -15.68
CA GLU A 115 -1.75 -1.03 -16.81
C GLU A 115 -0.53 -0.12 -16.99
N TYR A 116 -0.70 1.20 -16.98
CA TYR A 116 0.41 2.15 -17.09
C TYR A 116 1.45 1.95 -15.98
N ILE A 117 0.97 1.88 -14.73
CA ILE A 117 1.84 1.63 -13.57
C ILE A 117 2.54 0.28 -13.71
N ALA A 118 1.81 -0.79 -14.04
CA ALA A 118 2.40 -2.12 -14.21
C ALA A 118 3.48 -2.15 -15.29
N LYS A 119 3.25 -1.49 -16.44
CA LYS A 119 4.25 -1.38 -17.52
C LYS A 119 5.52 -0.67 -17.05
N SER A 120 5.39 0.47 -16.37
CA SER A 120 6.55 1.22 -15.85
C SER A 120 7.39 0.39 -14.88
N LEU A 121 6.73 -0.43 -14.06
CA LEU A 121 7.37 -1.27 -13.06
C LEU A 121 8.01 -2.54 -13.64
N THR A 122 7.87 -2.82 -14.94
CA THR A 122 8.61 -3.94 -15.56
C THR A 122 10.11 -3.67 -15.70
N SER A 123 10.51 -2.40 -15.73
CA SER A 123 11.91 -1.96 -15.83
C SER A 123 12.37 -1.10 -14.65
N ASN A 124 11.46 -0.70 -13.76
CA ASN A 124 11.84 0.03 -12.55
C ASN A 124 12.34 -0.94 -11.47
N GLU A 125 13.54 -0.67 -10.97
CA GLU A 125 14.19 -1.44 -9.90
C GLU A 125 14.21 -0.69 -8.57
N ALA A 126 13.67 0.53 -8.56
CA ALA A 126 13.74 1.42 -7.41
C ALA A 126 12.59 1.19 -6.42
N LEU A 127 11.38 1.00 -6.93
CA LEU A 127 10.15 0.99 -6.14
C LEU A 127 10.02 -0.32 -5.33
N LEU A 128 9.88 -0.17 -4.02
CA LEU A 128 9.72 -1.26 -3.06
C LEU A 128 8.28 -1.37 -2.53
N SER A 129 7.50 -0.29 -2.56
CA SER A 129 6.13 -0.31 -2.05
C SER A 129 5.18 0.41 -3.00
N LEU A 130 4.16 -0.30 -3.46
CA LEU A 130 3.06 0.25 -4.24
C LEU A 130 1.73 0.00 -3.52
N ARG A 131 1.02 1.09 -3.20
CA ARG A 131 -0.34 1.01 -2.62
C ARG A 131 -1.38 1.58 -3.57
N LEU A 132 -2.35 0.75 -3.91
CA LEU A 132 -3.46 1.03 -4.82
C LEU A 132 -4.82 0.73 -4.17
N THR A 133 -4.86 0.67 -2.84
CA THR A 133 -6.07 0.35 -2.07
C THR A 133 -7.22 1.32 -2.35
N GLY A 134 -8.45 0.81 -2.45
CA GLY A 134 -9.65 1.65 -2.58
C GLY A 134 -9.75 2.38 -3.91
N ASN A 135 -9.21 1.80 -4.98
CA ASN A 135 -9.37 2.24 -6.36
C ASN A 135 -10.42 1.36 -7.08
N LYS A 136 -10.50 1.43 -8.41
CA LYS A 136 -11.43 0.65 -9.24
C LYS A 136 -10.69 -0.34 -10.14
N ILE A 137 -9.63 -0.96 -9.62
CA ILE A 137 -8.83 -1.93 -10.36
C ILE A 137 -9.65 -3.22 -10.50
N GLY A 138 -9.97 -3.58 -11.75
CA GLY A 138 -10.65 -4.83 -12.09
C GLY A 138 -9.70 -6.01 -12.27
N ASN A 139 -10.25 -7.18 -12.60
CA ASN A 139 -9.49 -8.39 -12.96
C ASN A 139 -8.42 -8.15 -14.05
N ARG A 140 -8.70 -7.34 -15.07
CA ARG A 140 -7.73 -6.95 -16.10
C ARG A 140 -6.57 -6.10 -15.55
N GLY A 141 -6.86 -5.17 -14.63
CA GLY A 141 -5.80 -4.41 -13.96
C GLY A 141 -4.89 -5.33 -13.13
N ALA A 142 -5.49 -6.30 -12.43
CA ALA A 142 -4.75 -7.34 -11.72
C ALA A 142 -3.92 -8.22 -12.67
N MET A 143 -4.41 -8.54 -13.87
CA MET A 143 -3.65 -9.25 -14.91
C MET A 143 -2.38 -8.48 -15.33
N HIS A 144 -2.47 -7.16 -15.49
CA HIS A 144 -1.29 -6.33 -15.82
C HIS A 144 -0.29 -6.31 -14.67
N LEU A 145 -0.75 -6.14 -13.43
CA LEU A 145 0.10 -6.21 -12.24
C LEU A 145 0.76 -7.59 -12.09
N ALA A 146 0.02 -8.67 -12.33
CA ALA A 146 0.56 -10.01 -12.35
C ALA A 146 1.64 -10.17 -13.45
N SER A 147 1.39 -9.65 -14.65
CA SER A 147 2.36 -9.68 -15.75
C SER A 147 3.64 -8.91 -15.40
N MET A 148 3.52 -7.83 -14.63
CA MET A 148 4.67 -7.10 -14.09
C MET A 148 5.47 -7.94 -13.10
N LEU A 149 4.80 -8.62 -12.16
CA LEU A 149 5.45 -9.52 -11.19
C LEU A 149 6.20 -10.68 -11.86
N GLN A 150 5.78 -11.12 -13.05
CA GLN A 150 6.48 -12.17 -13.82
C GLN A 150 7.76 -11.66 -14.48
N ARG A 151 7.82 -10.37 -14.83
CA ARG A 151 8.88 -9.78 -15.66
C ARG A 151 9.93 -8.99 -14.88
N ASN A 152 9.57 -8.45 -13.72
CA ASN A 152 10.52 -7.70 -12.89
C ASN A 152 11.52 -8.69 -12.25
N SER A 153 12.57 -9.03 -13.01
CA SER A 153 13.64 -9.96 -12.65
C SER A 153 14.87 -9.25 -12.05
N THR A 154 14.89 -7.93 -12.03
CA THR A 154 16.06 -7.14 -11.61
C THR A 154 16.20 -7.05 -10.08
N LEU A 155 15.17 -7.48 -9.35
CA LEU A 155 15.28 -7.85 -7.93
C LEU A 155 16.12 -9.14 -7.69
N GLN A 156 16.62 -9.82 -8.73
CA GLN A 156 17.49 -11.00 -8.59
C GLN A 156 18.99 -10.68 -8.46
N GLU A 157 19.46 -9.50 -8.90
CA GLU A 157 20.88 -9.12 -8.74
C GLU A 157 21.17 -8.40 -7.42
N LEU A 158 20.13 -8.01 -6.67
CA LEU A 158 20.25 -7.54 -5.29
C LEU A 158 20.14 -8.70 -4.28
N ASP A 159 20.98 -9.73 -4.45
CA ASP A 159 21.11 -10.87 -3.53
C ASP A 159 21.77 -10.49 -2.19
N MET A 160 21.66 -9.22 -1.77
CA MET A 160 22.12 -8.72 -0.48
C MET A 160 21.14 -7.65 0.07
N ALA A 161 20.27 -8.10 0.98
CA ALA A 161 19.51 -7.34 1.97
C ALA A 161 18.29 -6.50 1.49
N ASP A 162 17.10 -6.92 1.95
CA ASP A 162 15.97 -6.08 2.35
C ASP A 162 15.18 -5.25 1.31
N SER A 163 15.14 -5.65 0.03
CA SER A 163 14.19 -5.06 -0.93
C SER A 163 12.83 -5.77 -0.90
N ASP A 164 12.04 -5.45 0.12
CA ASP A 164 10.72 -6.03 0.37
C ASP A 164 9.67 -5.45 -0.58
N LEU A 165 9.43 -6.05 -1.75
CA LEU A 165 8.33 -5.61 -2.61
C LEU A 165 6.98 -5.88 -1.93
N ILE A 166 6.22 -4.81 -1.67
CA ILE A 166 4.88 -4.83 -1.10
C ILE A 166 3.87 -4.32 -2.12
N LEU A 167 2.85 -5.13 -2.39
CA LEU A 167 1.73 -4.76 -3.26
C LEU A 167 0.42 -4.77 -2.48
N ASP A 168 -0.19 -3.59 -2.35
CA ASP A 168 -1.46 -3.43 -1.66
C ASP A 168 -2.58 -3.05 -2.63
N LEU A 169 -3.54 -3.95 -2.79
CA LEU A 169 -4.69 -3.87 -3.67
C LEU A 169 -6.00 -3.99 -2.91
N ALA A 170 -6.04 -3.74 -1.60
CA ALA A 170 -7.26 -3.87 -0.81
C ALA A 170 -8.41 -3.02 -1.38
N SER A 171 -9.66 -3.46 -1.21
CA SER A 171 -10.86 -2.70 -1.62
C SER A 171 -10.88 -2.32 -3.11
N ASN A 172 -10.51 -3.26 -3.99
CA ASN A 172 -10.66 -3.16 -5.45
C ASN A 172 -11.69 -4.22 -5.94
N ARG A 173 -11.69 -4.56 -7.24
CA ARG A 173 -12.57 -5.58 -7.85
C ARG A 173 -11.76 -6.61 -8.61
N ILE A 174 -10.77 -7.21 -7.93
CA ILE A 174 -9.87 -8.20 -8.53
C ILE A 174 -10.63 -9.46 -8.96
N GLU A 175 -11.57 -9.92 -8.13
CA GLU A 175 -12.35 -11.16 -8.35
C GLU A 175 -11.47 -12.40 -8.56
N ASP A 176 -12.06 -13.56 -8.88
CA ASP A 176 -11.30 -14.81 -9.03
C ASP A 176 -10.32 -14.76 -10.21
N ASP A 177 -10.71 -14.17 -11.35
CA ASP A 177 -9.84 -14.07 -12.53
C ASP A 177 -8.55 -13.29 -12.21
N GLY A 178 -8.68 -12.14 -11.54
CA GLY A 178 -7.52 -11.35 -11.14
C GLY A 178 -6.64 -12.06 -10.13
N ALA A 179 -7.25 -12.76 -9.16
CA ALA A 179 -6.53 -13.55 -8.17
C ALA A 179 -5.80 -14.74 -8.81
N LEU A 180 -6.38 -15.36 -9.84
CA LEU A 180 -5.75 -16.42 -10.62
C LEU A 180 -4.51 -15.90 -11.34
N TYR A 181 -4.57 -14.74 -12.01
CA TYR A 181 -3.38 -14.15 -12.63
C TYR A 181 -2.28 -13.85 -11.62
N LEU A 182 -2.63 -13.26 -10.47
CA LEU A 182 -1.68 -12.99 -9.38
C LEU A 182 -1.06 -14.30 -8.85
N SER A 183 -1.88 -15.35 -8.64
CA SER A 183 -1.39 -16.65 -8.18
C SER A 183 -0.42 -17.31 -9.15
N GLN A 184 -0.67 -17.21 -10.46
CA GLN A 184 0.22 -17.72 -11.49
C GLN A 184 1.57 -16.98 -11.48
N ALA A 185 1.54 -15.66 -11.32
CA ALA A 185 2.76 -14.86 -11.22
C ALA A 185 3.56 -15.19 -9.95
N ILE A 186 2.89 -15.26 -8.80
CA ILE A 186 3.50 -15.57 -7.50
C ILE A 186 4.13 -16.95 -7.49
N ALA A 187 3.49 -17.95 -8.12
CA ALA A 187 4.01 -19.31 -8.18
C ALA A 187 5.31 -19.43 -9.00
N LEU A 188 5.70 -18.42 -9.77
CA LEU A 188 6.98 -18.42 -10.47
C LEU A 188 8.15 -18.28 -9.49
N PRO A 189 9.24 -19.04 -9.66
CA PRO A 189 10.46 -18.89 -8.86
C PRO A 189 11.11 -17.51 -9.00
N THR A 190 10.79 -16.77 -10.07
CA THR A 190 11.31 -15.43 -10.33
C THR A 190 10.56 -14.34 -9.59
N CYS A 191 9.38 -14.64 -9.02
CA CYS A 191 8.60 -13.65 -8.30
C CYS A 191 9.21 -13.40 -6.90
N ASN A 192 9.58 -12.15 -6.65
CA ASN A 192 10.18 -11.70 -5.38
C ASN A 192 9.20 -10.90 -4.50
N LEU A 193 7.89 -11.03 -4.75
CA LEU A 193 6.88 -10.35 -3.93
C LEU A 193 6.93 -10.88 -2.50
N LYS A 194 7.04 -9.99 -1.51
CA LYS A 194 7.10 -10.36 -0.09
C LYS A 194 5.76 -10.27 0.60
N ALA A 195 4.97 -9.26 0.26
CA ALA A 195 3.65 -9.04 0.86
C ALA A 195 2.60 -8.72 -0.20
N LEU A 196 1.48 -9.44 -0.14
CA LEU A 196 0.30 -9.17 -0.94
C LEU A 196 -0.88 -8.84 -0.03
N SER A 197 -1.47 -7.66 -0.20
CA SER A 197 -2.71 -7.27 0.45
C SER A 197 -3.83 -7.20 -0.58
N ILE A 198 -4.83 -8.05 -0.42
CA ILE A 198 -6.04 -8.13 -1.24
C ILE A 198 -7.37 -8.17 -0.43
N PRO A 199 -7.48 -7.60 0.79
CA PRO A 199 -8.77 -7.55 1.47
C PRO A 199 -9.90 -6.93 0.64
N SER A 200 -11.13 -7.39 0.83
CA SER A 200 -12.34 -6.80 0.23
C SER A 200 -12.28 -6.63 -1.29
N ASN A 201 -11.94 -7.70 -2.01
CA ASN A 201 -11.79 -7.71 -3.48
C ASN A 201 -12.82 -8.56 -4.22
N ASN A 202 -13.84 -9.06 -3.51
CA ASN A 202 -14.84 -10.00 -4.03
C ASN A 202 -14.22 -11.27 -4.65
N ILE A 203 -13.08 -11.71 -4.11
CA ILE A 203 -12.43 -12.97 -4.51
C ILE A 203 -13.19 -14.11 -3.83
N ALA A 204 -13.44 -15.18 -4.57
CA ALA A 204 -14.11 -16.36 -4.05
C ALA A 204 -13.13 -17.52 -3.87
N THR A 205 -13.69 -18.71 -3.70
CA THR A 205 -12.94 -19.92 -3.35
C THR A 205 -11.84 -20.25 -4.37
N VAL A 206 -12.12 -20.10 -5.67
CA VAL A 206 -11.17 -20.47 -6.73
C VAL A 206 -9.93 -19.57 -6.68
N GLY A 207 -10.10 -18.25 -6.54
CA GLY A 207 -9.00 -17.30 -6.47
C GLY A 207 -8.16 -17.45 -5.19
N LEU A 208 -8.81 -17.53 -4.02
CA LEU A 208 -8.11 -17.59 -2.74
C LEU A 208 -7.37 -18.92 -2.53
N VAL A 209 -7.95 -20.05 -2.92
CA VAL A 209 -7.27 -21.36 -2.87
C VAL A 209 -6.08 -21.39 -3.82
N SER A 210 -6.20 -20.76 -4.99
CA SER A 210 -5.07 -20.67 -5.94
C SER A 210 -3.92 -19.83 -5.38
N LEU A 211 -4.22 -18.72 -4.70
CA LEU A 211 -3.22 -17.90 -4.01
C LEU A 211 -2.55 -18.66 -2.86
N SER A 212 -3.31 -19.42 -2.07
CA SER A 212 -2.74 -20.29 -1.03
C SER A 212 -1.76 -21.32 -1.61
N ARG A 213 -2.12 -21.97 -2.72
CA ARG A 213 -1.23 -22.90 -3.44
C ARG A 213 0.01 -22.20 -4.00
N ALA A 214 -0.14 -21.00 -4.55
CA ALA A 214 0.99 -20.21 -5.04
C ALA A 214 1.96 -19.86 -3.91
N MET A 215 1.45 -19.46 -2.74
CA MET A 215 2.26 -19.22 -1.55
C MET A 215 2.95 -20.50 -1.05
N GLN A 216 2.33 -21.67 -1.19
CA GLN A 216 2.98 -22.94 -0.86
C GLN A 216 4.17 -23.25 -1.80
N ALA A 217 4.10 -22.83 -3.06
CA ALA A 217 5.12 -23.09 -4.08
C ALA A 217 6.27 -22.06 -4.09
N ASN A 218 5.99 -20.81 -3.76
CA ASN A 218 6.96 -19.73 -3.72
C ASN A 218 7.28 -19.37 -2.27
N ASN A 219 8.56 -19.26 -1.88
CA ASN A 219 8.95 -18.99 -0.48
C ASN A 219 9.19 -17.50 -0.16
N THR A 220 9.16 -16.60 -1.15
CA THR A 220 9.39 -15.17 -0.94
C THR A 220 8.15 -14.49 -0.38
N LEU A 221 6.95 -14.90 -0.81
CA LEU A 221 5.69 -14.35 -0.30
C LEU A 221 5.50 -14.80 1.14
N THR A 222 5.78 -13.93 2.09
CA THR A 222 5.69 -14.24 3.53
C THR A 222 4.44 -13.66 4.16
N HIS A 223 3.88 -12.60 3.59
CA HIS A 223 2.69 -11.94 4.11
C HIS A 223 1.55 -11.97 3.09
N ILE A 224 0.36 -12.37 3.54
CA ILE A 224 -0.84 -12.36 2.70
C ILE A 224 -2.06 -11.96 3.53
N TYR A 225 -2.82 -11.00 3.02
CA TYR A 225 -3.99 -10.44 3.71
C TYR A 225 -5.22 -10.58 2.81
N ILE A 226 -6.25 -11.24 3.32
CA ILE A 226 -7.37 -11.75 2.51
C ILE A 226 -8.75 -11.42 3.10
N TRP A 227 -8.83 -10.74 4.24
CA TRP A 227 -10.11 -10.53 4.93
C TRP A 227 -11.12 -9.76 4.05
N GLY A 228 -12.42 -9.98 4.28
CA GLY A 228 -13.47 -9.32 3.49
C GLY A 228 -13.67 -9.87 2.08
N ASN A 229 -13.00 -10.97 1.71
CA ASN A 229 -13.33 -11.79 0.55
C ASN A 229 -14.31 -12.92 0.94
N ARG A 230 -14.67 -13.83 0.01
CA ARG A 230 -15.57 -14.95 0.31
C ARG A 230 -14.79 -16.11 0.91
N LEU A 231 -14.70 -16.13 2.24
CA LEU A 231 -13.98 -17.12 3.03
C LEU A 231 -14.85 -18.35 3.29
N GLU A 232 -15.15 -19.12 2.23
CA GLU A 232 -15.87 -20.40 2.34
C GLU A 232 -14.97 -21.50 2.92
N GLU A 233 -15.56 -22.62 3.34
CA GLU A 233 -14.87 -23.75 3.98
C GLU A 233 -13.56 -24.19 3.27
N PRO A 234 -13.49 -24.33 1.94
CA PRO A 234 -12.24 -24.73 1.28
C PRO A 234 -11.12 -23.69 1.43
N VAL A 235 -11.48 -22.40 1.52
CA VAL A 235 -10.53 -21.32 1.79
C VAL A 235 -10.05 -21.39 3.22
N CYS A 236 -10.97 -21.57 4.17
CA CYS A 236 -10.65 -21.71 5.59
C CYS A 236 -9.68 -22.87 5.82
N GLN A 237 -9.94 -24.03 5.20
CA GLN A 237 -9.03 -25.17 5.28
C GLN A 237 -7.67 -24.86 4.64
N ALA A 238 -7.64 -24.27 3.44
CA ALA A 238 -6.38 -23.95 2.75
C ALA A 238 -5.48 -22.99 3.55
N PHE A 239 -6.05 -21.98 4.21
CA PHE A 239 -5.30 -21.06 5.06
C PHE A 239 -4.97 -21.65 6.44
N SER A 240 -5.81 -22.54 6.97
CA SER A 240 -5.48 -23.34 8.16
C SER A 240 -4.28 -24.25 7.91
N ASP A 241 -4.20 -24.87 6.73
CA ASP A 241 -3.05 -25.70 6.33
C ASP A 241 -1.76 -24.86 6.21
N LEU A 242 -1.84 -23.64 5.65
CA LEU A 242 -0.69 -22.72 5.59
C LEU A 242 -0.20 -22.30 6.99
N LEU A 243 -1.12 -22.01 7.91
CA LEU A 243 -0.79 -21.61 9.28
C LEU A 243 -0.23 -22.78 10.09
N SER A 244 -0.85 -23.95 10.01
CA SER A 244 -0.43 -25.16 10.75
C SER A 244 0.87 -25.76 10.24
N SER A 245 1.16 -25.65 8.95
CA SER A 245 2.45 -26.05 8.37
C SER A 245 3.60 -25.09 8.73
N GLY A 246 3.28 -23.92 9.31
CA GLY A 246 4.25 -22.85 9.59
C GLY A 246 4.69 -22.09 8.34
N ARG A 247 4.08 -22.36 7.17
CA ARG A 247 4.37 -21.62 5.94
C ARG A 247 3.93 -20.17 6.04
N LEU A 248 2.82 -19.91 6.72
CA LEU A 248 2.32 -18.58 7.04
C LEU A 248 2.34 -18.41 8.56
N SER A 249 2.98 -17.36 9.06
CA SER A 249 2.88 -17.00 10.48
C SER A 249 1.57 -16.24 10.76
N SER A 250 1.00 -16.41 11.96
CA SER A 250 -0.19 -15.67 12.40
C SER A 250 0.01 -14.15 12.44
N GLU A 251 1.25 -13.67 12.50
CA GLU A 251 1.58 -12.24 12.46
C GLU A 251 1.61 -11.67 11.04
N GLN A 252 1.61 -12.53 10.02
CA GLN A 252 1.83 -12.18 8.60
C GLN A 252 0.53 -12.22 7.79
N THR A 253 -0.62 -12.26 8.46
CA THR A 253 -1.95 -12.28 7.84
C THR A 253 -2.98 -11.57 8.72
N ASP A 254 -4.12 -11.21 8.13
CA ASP A 254 -5.27 -10.61 8.81
C ASP A 254 -6.33 -11.64 9.24
N VAL A 255 -6.03 -12.94 9.12
CA VAL A 255 -6.95 -14.01 9.52
C VAL A 255 -6.37 -14.92 10.60
N CYS A 256 -7.21 -15.37 11.53
CA CYS A 256 -6.90 -16.46 12.43
C CYS A 256 -7.89 -17.60 12.28
N VAL A 257 -7.44 -18.82 12.58
CA VAL A 257 -8.26 -20.02 12.51
C VAL A 257 -9.03 -20.21 13.81
N TYR A 258 -10.30 -20.54 13.71
CA TYR A 258 -11.13 -21.02 14.81
C TYR A 258 -12.06 -22.14 14.31
N GLU A 259 -12.64 -22.90 15.23
CA GLU A 259 -13.51 -24.02 14.93
C GLU A 259 -14.93 -23.76 15.46
N VAL A 260 -15.94 -24.05 14.65
CA VAL A 260 -17.36 -24.01 15.04
C VAL A 260 -18.01 -25.30 14.57
N ASP A 261 -18.54 -26.09 15.50
CA ASP A 261 -19.25 -27.34 15.20
C ASP A 261 -18.46 -28.35 14.32
N GLY A 262 -17.13 -28.40 14.48
CA GLY A 262 -16.25 -29.25 13.67
C GLY A 262 -15.81 -28.62 12.33
N CYS A 263 -16.28 -27.41 12.01
CA CYS A 263 -15.93 -26.70 10.79
C CYS A 263 -14.84 -25.65 11.05
N VAL A 264 -13.79 -25.69 10.23
CA VAL A 264 -12.69 -24.70 10.25
C VAL A 264 -13.18 -23.38 9.65
N CYS A 265 -13.02 -22.29 10.41
CA CYS A 265 -13.42 -20.94 10.04
C CYS A 265 -12.26 -19.96 10.20
N LEU A 266 -12.34 -18.82 9.50
CA LEU A 266 -11.38 -17.72 9.60
C LEU A 266 -12.04 -16.48 10.20
N ALA A 267 -11.39 -15.86 11.18
CA ALA A 267 -11.82 -14.62 11.82
C ALA A 267 -10.82 -13.49 11.56
N GLU A 268 -11.31 -12.25 11.50
CA GLU A 268 -10.46 -11.08 11.36
C GLU A 268 -9.59 -10.94 12.59
N VAL A 269 -8.30 -10.73 12.36
CA VAL A 269 -7.39 -10.29 13.40
C VAL A 269 -6.74 -8.99 13.00
N PHE A 270 -6.70 -8.06 13.96
CA PHE A 270 -6.00 -6.80 13.80
C PHE A 270 -4.48 -7.04 13.85
N HIS A 271 -3.87 -7.32 12.71
CA HIS A 271 -2.41 -7.39 12.60
C HIS A 271 -1.83 -6.37 11.64
N GLY A 272 -0.79 -5.69 12.13
CA GLY A 272 0.41 -5.34 11.39
C GLY A 272 0.27 -4.30 10.31
N LEU A 273 -0.46 -4.58 9.23
CA LEU A 273 -0.43 -3.73 8.05
C LEU A 273 -0.89 -2.31 8.38
N LYS A 274 -1.94 -2.11 9.20
CA LYS A 274 -2.36 -0.75 9.66
C LYS A 274 -1.25 0.10 10.30
N ARG A 275 -0.15 -0.48 10.82
CA ARG A 275 1.03 0.31 11.26
C ARG A 275 1.66 1.11 10.11
N HIS A 276 1.54 0.65 8.86
CA HIS A 276 1.93 1.37 7.65
C HIS A 276 0.80 2.26 7.06
N TYR A 277 -0.46 2.11 7.48
CA TYR A 277 -1.62 2.89 6.95
C TYR A 277 -1.88 4.14 7.79
N TYR A 278 -1.66 4.05 9.10
CA TYR A 278 -1.76 5.14 10.06
C TYR A 278 -0.53 5.05 10.98
N TRP A 279 0.53 5.79 10.67
CA TRP A 279 1.58 5.98 11.67
C TRP A 279 1.00 6.84 12.80
N THR A 280 0.51 6.19 13.86
CA THR A 280 0.41 6.77 15.19
C THR A 280 1.49 6.12 16.06
N PRO A 281 2.29 6.90 16.81
CA PRO A 281 3.26 6.33 17.74
C PRO A 281 2.49 5.47 18.75
N SER A 282 2.76 4.16 18.77
CA SER A 282 2.24 3.30 19.84
C SER A 282 3.17 3.44 21.04
N TYR A 283 2.70 4.08 22.11
CA TYR A 283 3.32 3.92 23.41
C TYR A 283 2.85 2.58 23.99
N GLY A 284 3.69 1.55 23.90
CA GLY A 284 3.44 0.21 24.45
C GLY A 284 4.31 -0.86 23.81
N GLN A 285 4.78 -1.84 24.60
CA GLN A 285 5.58 -2.96 24.08
C GLN A 285 4.77 -3.86 23.14
N ASN A 286 5.44 -4.38 22.10
CA ASN A 286 4.86 -5.32 21.14
C ASN A 286 4.28 -6.55 21.86
N GLY A 287 3.05 -6.93 21.51
CA GLY A 287 2.40 -8.15 22.02
C GLY A 287 1.39 -7.95 23.15
N ASN A 288 1.06 -6.72 23.56
CA ASN A 288 0.01 -6.50 24.54
C ASN A 288 -1.40 -6.48 23.88
N PRO A 289 -2.33 -7.40 24.23
CA PRO A 289 -3.70 -7.41 23.71
C PRO A 289 -4.48 -6.12 24.03
N ALA A 290 -4.04 -5.35 25.03
CA ALA A 290 -4.63 -4.07 25.42
C ALA A 290 -4.18 -2.88 24.55
N SER A 291 -3.35 -3.10 23.52
CA SER A 291 -2.95 -2.05 22.58
C SER A 291 -4.09 -1.59 21.66
N ASN A 292 -5.22 -2.30 21.70
CA ASN A 292 -6.46 -1.94 21.02
C ASN A 292 -7.40 -1.22 22.00
N ALA A 293 -7.18 0.08 22.21
CA ALA A 293 -8.14 0.93 22.92
C ALA A 293 -8.49 2.17 22.08
N ALA A 294 -9.48 2.02 21.21
CA ALA A 294 -10.48 3.07 21.14
C ALA A 294 -11.21 3.05 22.49
N LEU A 295 -11.23 4.20 23.18
CA LEU A 295 -11.66 4.45 24.58
C LEU A 295 -10.60 4.18 25.68
N ALA A 296 -9.70 5.14 25.85
CA ALA A 296 -9.42 5.66 27.20
C ALA A 296 -10.18 6.99 27.33
N LEU A 297 -11.40 6.94 27.86
CA LEU A 297 -12.11 8.14 28.30
C LEU A 297 -11.31 8.75 29.46
N THR A 298 -10.63 9.86 29.16
CA THR A 298 -10.32 11.01 30.03
C THR A 298 -10.37 10.81 31.55
N ASN A 299 -9.19 10.91 32.18
CA ASN A 299 -9.05 11.35 33.56
C ASN A 299 -9.61 12.77 33.72
N THR A 300 -10.78 12.92 34.34
CA THR A 300 -11.15 14.14 35.06
C THR A 300 -11.02 13.89 36.55
N GLN A 301 -9.81 14.05 37.10
CA GLN A 301 -9.66 14.48 38.49
C GLN A 301 -9.66 16.01 38.48
N LEU A 302 -10.83 16.59 38.70
CA LEU A 302 -10.95 17.96 39.22
C LEU A 302 -11.44 17.84 40.66
N HIS A 303 -10.57 18.29 41.56
CA HIS A 303 -10.80 18.81 42.89
C HIS A 303 -12.20 18.67 43.48
N LEU A 304 -12.29 18.05 44.66
CA LEU A 304 -13.06 18.59 45.80
C LEU A 304 -12.47 18.01 47.09
N ASN A 305 -11.54 18.77 47.69
CA ASN A 305 -11.33 18.74 49.14
C ASN A 305 -12.44 19.60 49.77
N SER A 306 -13.22 19.05 50.70
CA SER A 306 -13.43 19.67 52.02
C SER A 306 -14.40 18.84 52.88
N SER A 307 -13.84 18.41 54.02
CA SER A 307 -14.45 18.36 55.36
C SER A 307 -15.84 17.74 55.55
N HIS A 308 -15.90 16.65 56.33
CA HIS A 308 -16.19 16.75 57.76
C HIS A 308 -16.01 15.40 58.47
N THR A 309 -15.20 15.42 59.53
CA THR A 309 -15.37 14.61 60.75
C THR A 309 -15.84 15.56 61.86
N PRO A 310 -16.40 15.07 62.98
CA PRO A 310 -16.52 13.67 63.41
C PRO A 310 -17.92 13.08 63.34
#